data_AF-A0A7W1B847-F1
#
_entry.id   AF-A0A7W1B847-F1
#
_cell.length_a   1.000
_cell.length_b   1.000
_cell.length_c   1.000
_cell.angle_alpha   90.00
_cell.angle_beta   90.00
_cell.angle_gamma   90.00
#
_symmetry.space_group_name_H-M   'P 1'
#
loop_
_entity.id
_entity.type
_entity.pdbx_description
1 polymer ?
#
loop_
_entity_poly.entity_id
_entity_poly.type
_entity_poly.pdbx_seq_one_letter_code
_entity_poly.pdbx_strand_id
1 'polypeptide(L)'
;MRIAVAETNTPDTTGAPIAKDAIDPDLVKLKRKRPKIGVVTAAGIAFLCGFFLVKLAPDRRFAGSGETPTKVTVADILADKVAPDSFIAVDAEPLIAHAIRTTQSKGNLGLRLVPVRGTGSRLWIVLSGDGWEPPNLPAHVGRLRSLDDLKFASAITEYAETHPRPVFATAAAVRAGLATSKVAAVGGEQVTLKDSERVVFDVLDPDSAQVVVSLNDRLPDAAAWKAALAAAGLTPSAETPLVESRQIRFELKLPNAVPTVTTKLQAAELFGTRVDPVTHHHQTTWGALRDSAPTGFSIAGTTIPDAQLDLIGLYVSRDIPDGAYAVVVGEQPKDFWYILPITIGLALIGLVFAWALARAVRRDLMSPRAS
;
A
#
# COMPACT_ATOMS: atom_id res chain seq x y z
N MET A 1 88.59 52.08 -25.76
CA MET A 1 87.75 51.69 -26.90
C MET A 1 86.36 51.39 -26.36
N ARG A 2 85.46 52.39 -26.41
CA ARG A 2 84.07 52.33 -25.92
C ARG A 2 83.18 52.62 -27.13
N ILE A 3 82.27 51.70 -27.43
CA ILE A 3 81.33 51.81 -28.55
C ILE A 3 80.08 52.52 -28.03
N ALA A 4 79.78 53.68 -28.61
CA ALA A 4 78.50 54.35 -28.44
C ALA A 4 77.47 53.67 -29.36
N VAL A 5 76.37 53.19 -28.77
CA VAL A 5 75.21 52.66 -29.51
C VAL A 5 74.19 53.80 -29.60
N ALA A 6 73.96 54.25 -30.83
CA ALA A 6 72.92 55.21 -31.18
C ALA A 6 71.56 54.50 -31.24
N GLU A 7 70.55 55.12 -30.63
CA GLU A 7 69.14 54.81 -30.83
C GLU A 7 68.76 55.04 -32.30
N THR A 8 68.11 54.04 -32.92
CA THR A 8 67.33 54.24 -34.14
C THR A 8 65.91 53.72 -33.91
N ASN A 9 65.00 54.70 -33.96
CA ASN A 9 63.55 54.59 -33.94
C ASN A 9 63.03 53.46 -34.85
N THR A 10 62.16 52.63 -34.30
CA THR A 10 61.30 51.69 -35.03
C THR A 10 60.26 52.44 -35.88
N PRO A 11 60.05 52.05 -37.14
CA PRO A 11 58.99 52.62 -37.97
C PRO A 11 57.62 52.08 -37.60
N ASP A 12 56.68 53.02 -37.52
CA ASP A 12 55.23 52.87 -37.51
C ASP A 12 54.76 51.99 -38.69
N THR A 13 54.02 50.92 -38.40
CA THR A 13 53.27 50.12 -39.38
C THR A 13 51.86 49.87 -38.88
N THR A 14 51.13 50.97 -38.69
CA THR A 14 49.67 50.95 -38.56
C THR A 14 49.05 50.60 -39.93
N GLY A 15 48.57 49.36 -40.10
CA GLY A 15 47.61 49.01 -41.19
C GLY A 15 48.05 48.07 -42.32
N ALA A 16 48.94 47.11 -42.11
CA ALA A 16 49.18 46.05 -43.11
C ALA A 16 48.07 44.97 -43.10
N PRO A 17 47.61 44.46 -44.26
CA PRO A 17 46.58 43.42 -44.31
C PRO A 17 47.10 42.10 -43.73
N ILE A 18 46.47 41.67 -42.64
CA ILE A 18 46.77 40.40 -41.96
C ILE A 18 46.26 39.24 -42.83
N ALA A 19 47.11 38.25 -43.10
CA ALA A 19 46.73 37.06 -43.86
C ALA A 19 45.53 36.36 -43.18
N LYS A 20 44.61 35.79 -43.97
CA LYS A 20 43.32 35.25 -43.49
C LYS A 20 43.44 34.20 -42.37
N ASP A 21 44.62 33.58 -42.23
CA ASP A 21 44.91 32.53 -41.24
C ASP A 21 45.86 33.00 -40.11
N ALA A 22 46.27 34.27 -40.09
CA ALA A 22 47.13 34.83 -39.05
C ALA A 22 46.29 35.37 -37.89
N ILE A 23 46.42 34.74 -36.72
CA ILE A 23 45.81 35.20 -35.46
C ILE A 23 46.52 36.50 -35.04
N ASP A 24 45.77 37.60 -35.01
CA ASP A 24 46.25 38.90 -34.56
C ASP A 24 46.81 38.80 -33.10
N PRO A 25 48.11 39.09 -32.88
CA PRO A 25 48.72 38.99 -31.56
C PRO A 25 48.12 39.96 -30.54
N ASP A 26 47.44 41.03 -30.96
CA ASP A 26 46.77 41.96 -30.07
C ASP A 26 45.37 41.47 -29.63
N LEU A 27 44.73 40.58 -30.40
CA LEU A 27 43.52 39.87 -29.95
C LEU A 27 43.81 38.89 -28.79
N VAL A 28 45.04 38.36 -28.71
CA VAL A 28 45.48 37.51 -27.58
C VAL A 28 45.68 38.33 -26.29
N LYS A 29 45.97 39.64 -26.41
CA LYS A 29 46.18 40.56 -25.28
C LYS A 29 44.87 41.18 -24.75
N LEU A 30 43.75 41.00 -25.44
CA LEU A 30 42.45 41.46 -24.93
C LEU A 30 42.10 40.72 -23.64
N LYS A 31 42.13 41.46 -22.53
CA LYS A 31 41.77 41.01 -21.19
C LYS A 31 40.33 40.51 -21.22
N ARG A 32 40.13 39.21 -21.43
CA ARG A 32 38.78 38.61 -21.50
C ARG A 32 38.00 38.99 -20.24
N LYS A 33 36.84 39.62 -20.44
CA LYS A 33 35.94 39.97 -19.34
C LYS A 33 35.54 38.68 -18.66
N ARG A 34 36.02 38.46 -17.42
CA ARG A 34 35.74 37.24 -16.67
C ARG A 34 34.21 37.07 -16.58
N PRO A 35 33.66 35.90 -16.91
CA PRO A 35 32.22 35.66 -16.79
C PRO A 35 31.79 35.98 -15.36
N LYS A 36 30.77 36.83 -15.22
CA LYS A 36 30.23 37.24 -13.92
C LYS A 36 28.99 36.42 -13.65
N ILE A 37 29.04 35.57 -12.62
CA ILE A 37 27.84 34.94 -12.07
C ILE A 37 27.02 36.05 -11.40
N GLY A 38 25.74 36.15 -11.75
CA GLY A 38 24.81 37.08 -11.12
C GLY A 38 24.42 36.63 -9.71
N VAL A 39 24.12 37.58 -8.82
CA VAL A 39 23.69 37.33 -7.43
C VAL A 39 22.52 36.34 -7.39
N VAL A 40 21.51 36.55 -8.25
CA VAL A 40 20.30 35.71 -8.33
C VAL A 40 20.63 34.26 -8.67
N THR A 41 21.47 34.04 -9.68
CA THR A 41 21.88 32.68 -10.10
C THR A 41 22.66 31.97 -8.98
N ALA A 42 23.58 32.68 -8.32
CA ALA A 42 24.36 32.10 -7.23
C ALA A 42 23.50 31.74 -6.02
N ALA A 43 22.57 32.61 -5.64
CA ALA A 43 21.61 32.34 -4.57
C ALA A 43 20.69 31.16 -4.91
N GLY A 44 20.14 31.12 -6.12
CA GLY A 44 19.25 30.04 -6.56
C GLY A 44 19.91 28.67 -6.54
N ILE A 45 21.15 28.56 -7.04
CA ILE A 45 21.87 27.28 -7.04
C ILE A 45 22.29 26.87 -5.63
N ALA A 46 22.78 27.79 -4.80
CA ALA A 46 23.14 27.48 -3.42
C ALA A 46 21.92 26.99 -2.62
N PHE A 47 20.78 27.66 -2.79
CA PHE A 47 19.50 27.24 -2.19
C PHE A 47 19.08 25.86 -2.66
N LEU A 48 19.11 25.60 -3.98
CA LEU A 48 18.73 24.30 -4.55
C LEU A 48 19.64 23.17 -4.03
N CYS A 49 20.94 23.39 -3.93
CA CYS A 49 21.88 22.43 -3.36
C CYS A 49 21.54 22.15 -1.89
N GLY A 50 21.29 23.20 -1.08
CA GLY A 50 20.87 23.05 0.31
C GLY A 50 19.57 22.26 0.44
N PHE A 51 18.57 22.56 -0.40
CA PHE A 51 17.31 21.84 -0.43
C PHE A 51 17.49 20.35 -0.76
N PHE A 52 18.27 20.00 -1.79
CA PHE A 52 18.55 18.61 -2.12
C PHE A 52 19.34 17.89 -1.04
N LEU A 53 20.31 18.55 -0.39
CA LEU A 53 21.05 17.96 0.74
C LEU A 53 20.12 17.62 1.91
N VAL A 54 19.14 18.48 2.20
CA VAL A 54 18.10 18.20 3.20
C VAL A 54 17.21 17.03 2.75
N LYS A 55 16.77 17.02 1.48
CA LYS A 55 15.92 15.95 0.95
C LYS A 55 16.61 14.59 0.86
N LEU A 56 17.93 14.55 0.66
CA LEU A 56 18.74 13.32 0.63
C LEU A 56 19.21 12.88 2.01
N ALA A 57 18.98 13.66 3.07
CA ALA A 57 19.44 13.31 4.41
C ALA A 57 18.91 11.96 4.92
N PRO A 58 17.62 11.59 4.72
CA PRO A 58 17.10 10.26 5.04
C PRO A 58 17.88 9.14 4.36
N ASP A 59 18.05 9.23 3.03
CA ASP A 59 18.74 8.20 2.24
C ASP A 59 20.22 8.12 2.61
N ARG A 60 20.85 9.25 2.93
CA ARG A 60 22.23 9.27 3.41
C ARG A 60 22.40 8.60 4.76
N ARG A 61 21.45 8.80 5.69
CA ARG A 61 21.47 8.13 7.00
C ARG A 61 21.30 6.62 6.84
N PHE A 62 20.35 6.21 6.00
CA PHE A 62 20.13 4.80 5.70
C PHE A 62 21.35 4.16 5.01
N ALA A 63 21.92 4.81 3.98
CA ALA A 63 23.12 4.33 3.30
C ALA A 63 24.33 4.20 4.23
N GLY A 64 24.42 5.06 5.26
CA GLY A 64 25.45 5.00 6.29
C GLY A 64 25.16 3.98 7.42
N SER A 65 23.99 3.33 7.42
CA SER A 65 23.70 2.25 8.35
C SER A 65 24.50 0.99 7.98
N GLY A 66 24.90 0.22 8.99
CA GLY A 66 25.65 -1.02 8.76
C GLY A 66 24.84 -2.05 7.97
N GLU A 67 25.51 -2.97 7.29
CA GLU A 67 24.85 -4.02 6.48
C GLU A 67 24.12 -5.09 7.31
N THR A 68 24.26 -5.07 8.64
CA THR A 68 23.56 -5.99 9.53
C THR A 68 22.28 -5.31 10.02
N PRO A 69 21.09 -5.87 9.75
CA PRO A 69 19.84 -5.28 10.20
C PRO A 69 19.72 -5.36 11.72
N THR A 70 19.23 -4.28 12.33
CA THR A 70 18.94 -4.27 13.77
C THR A 70 17.67 -5.06 14.02
N LYS A 71 17.73 -6.09 14.87
CA LYS A 71 16.54 -6.84 15.27
C LYS A 71 15.70 -5.98 16.21
N VAL A 72 14.43 -5.78 15.87
CA VAL A 72 13.49 -4.95 16.64
C VAL A 72 12.15 -5.67 16.78
N THR A 73 11.39 -5.31 17.81
CA THR A 73 10.02 -5.80 17.98
C THR A 73 9.02 -4.81 17.41
N VAL A 74 7.81 -5.30 17.10
CA VAL A 74 6.68 -4.43 16.72
C VAL A 74 6.40 -3.38 17.81
N ALA A 75 6.48 -3.77 19.08
CA ALA A 75 6.28 -2.86 20.20
C ALA A 75 7.32 -1.72 20.25
N ASP A 76 8.58 -1.99 19.93
CA ASP A 76 9.62 -0.95 19.89
C ASP A 76 9.37 0.08 18.79
N ILE A 77 8.90 -0.37 17.62
CA ILE A 77 8.52 0.51 16.52
C ILE A 77 7.32 1.38 16.93
N LEU A 78 6.26 0.78 17.48
CA LEU A 78 5.04 1.49 17.86
C LEU A 78 5.22 2.46 19.04
N ALA A 79 6.27 2.25 19.84
CA ALA A 79 6.69 3.12 20.93
C ALA A 79 7.77 4.14 20.51
N ASP A 80 8.02 4.29 19.21
CA ASP A 80 8.97 5.25 18.62
C ASP A 80 10.43 5.10 19.15
N LYS A 81 10.80 3.89 19.60
CA LYS A 81 12.17 3.60 20.06
C LYS A 81 13.14 3.31 18.92
N VAL A 82 12.61 3.09 17.71
CA VAL A 82 13.37 2.81 16.51
C VAL A 82 13.34 4.05 15.62
N ALA A 83 14.51 4.61 15.30
CA ALA A 83 14.57 5.79 14.46
C ALA A 83 14.06 5.47 13.03
N PRO A 84 13.32 6.40 12.39
CA PRO A 84 13.03 6.31 10.96
C PRO A 84 14.31 6.17 10.13
N ASP A 85 14.20 5.57 8.96
CA ASP A 85 15.30 5.28 8.04
C ASP A 85 16.36 4.33 8.61
N SER A 86 16.01 3.53 9.62
CA SER A 86 16.87 2.46 10.13
C SER A 86 16.73 1.18 9.31
N PHE A 87 17.84 0.47 9.13
CA PHE A 87 17.84 -0.89 8.58
C PHE A 87 17.52 -1.91 9.68
N ILE A 88 16.35 -2.54 9.58
CA ILE A 88 15.79 -3.38 10.64
C ILE A 88 15.38 -4.76 10.14
N ALA A 89 15.27 -5.69 11.09
CA ALA A 89 14.61 -6.97 10.94
C ALA A 89 13.52 -7.07 12.01
N VAL A 90 12.27 -7.23 11.60
CA VAL A 90 11.12 -7.36 12.50
C VAL A 90 10.39 -8.67 12.23
N ASP A 91 10.08 -9.40 13.30
CA ASP A 91 9.14 -10.51 13.26
C ASP A 91 7.74 -9.95 13.53
N ALA A 92 6.86 -10.06 12.54
CA ALA A 92 5.55 -9.43 12.54
C ALA A 92 4.57 -10.33 11.77
N GLU A 93 3.35 -10.48 12.27
CA GLU A 93 2.32 -11.28 11.60
C GLU A 93 1.56 -10.40 10.59
N PRO A 94 1.74 -10.60 9.27
CA PRO A 94 1.05 -9.81 8.26
C PRO A 94 -0.42 -10.20 8.17
N LEU A 95 -1.31 -9.22 8.11
CA LEU A 95 -2.74 -9.42 7.90
C LEU A 95 -3.06 -9.43 6.40
N ILE A 96 -2.67 -10.52 5.74
CA ILE A 96 -2.69 -10.73 4.27
C ILE A 96 -4.06 -10.43 3.62
N ALA A 97 -5.17 -10.71 4.31
CA ALA A 97 -6.53 -10.45 3.84
C ALA A 97 -6.84 -8.95 3.64
N HIS A 98 -6.09 -8.07 4.31
CA HIS A 98 -6.21 -6.61 4.23
C HIS A 98 -5.11 -5.97 3.37
N ALA A 99 -4.46 -6.76 2.51
CA ALA A 99 -3.43 -6.23 1.66
C ALA A 99 -3.98 -5.26 0.61
N ILE A 100 -3.32 -4.12 0.47
CA ILE A 100 -3.58 -3.13 -0.58
C ILE A 100 -2.51 -3.29 -1.65
N ARG A 101 -2.92 -3.28 -2.92
CA ARG A 101 -2.01 -3.30 -4.06
C ARG A 101 -1.87 -1.89 -4.61
N THR A 102 -0.65 -1.48 -4.88
CA THR A 102 -0.36 -0.22 -5.56
C THR A 102 0.65 -0.46 -6.67
N THR A 103 0.47 0.19 -7.82
CA THR A 103 1.40 0.13 -8.94
C THR A 103 2.03 1.50 -9.12
N GLN A 104 3.35 1.57 -9.04
CA GLN A 104 4.06 2.85 -9.24
C GLN A 104 4.17 3.23 -10.72
N SER A 105 4.04 2.27 -11.63
CA SER A 105 4.10 2.49 -13.09
C SER A 105 3.44 1.34 -13.86
N LYS A 106 3.00 1.64 -15.10
CA LYS A 106 2.44 0.65 -16.02
C LYS A 106 3.54 -0.35 -16.42
N GLY A 107 3.37 -1.63 -16.09
CA GLY A 107 4.29 -2.72 -16.46
C GLY A 107 5.21 -3.24 -15.35
N ASN A 108 5.11 -2.72 -14.11
CA ASN A 108 5.76 -3.32 -12.94
C ASN A 108 4.76 -4.22 -12.18
N LEU A 109 5.24 -5.31 -11.56
CA LEU A 109 4.44 -6.24 -10.74
C LEU A 109 3.71 -5.53 -9.59
N GLY A 110 4.19 -4.35 -9.20
CA GLY A 110 3.59 -3.50 -8.18
C GLY A 110 4.15 -3.74 -6.79
N LEU A 111 3.56 -3.06 -5.82
CA LEU A 111 3.83 -3.21 -4.40
C LEU A 111 2.57 -3.71 -3.70
N ARG A 112 2.79 -4.56 -2.72
CA ARG A 112 1.75 -5.02 -1.79
C ARG A 112 2.05 -4.44 -0.43
N LEU A 113 1.09 -3.71 0.10
CA LEU A 113 1.13 -3.21 1.47
C LEU A 113 0.22 -4.05 2.33
N VAL A 114 0.75 -4.57 3.42
CA VAL A 114 0.01 -5.43 4.32
C VAL A 114 0.09 -4.86 5.74
N PRO A 115 -1.04 -4.58 6.40
CA PRO A 115 -1.01 -4.13 7.78
C PRO A 115 -0.56 -5.28 8.69
N VAL A 116 0.15 -4.96 9.76
CA VAL A 116 0.57 -5.93 10.77
C VAL A 116 -0.55 -6.14 11.78
N ARG A 117 -0.86 -7.41 12.08
CA ARG A 117 -1.90 -7.79 13.04
C ARG A 117 -1.62 -7.19 14.41
N GLY A 118 -2.67 -6.72 15.08
CA GLY A 118 -2.58 -6.17 16.44
C GLY A 118 -1.99 -4.75 16.53
N THR A 119 -1.65 -4.12 15.41
CA THR A 119 -1.05 -2.76 15.41
C THR A 119 -2.05 -1.63 15.17
N GLY A 120 -3.33 -1.94 14.96
CA GLY A 120 -4.35 -0.95 14.61
C GLY A 120 -3.99 -0.16 13.35
N SER A 121 -3.39 -0.82 12.36
CA SER A 121 -2.86 -0.20 11.12
C SER A 121 -1.74 0.82 11.33
N ARG A 122 -1.06 0.85 12.49
CA ARG A 122 0.12 1.71 12.72
C ARG A 122 1.42 1.16 12.13
N LEU A 123 1.47 -0.11 11.75
CA LEU A 123 2.63 -0.72 11.09
C LEU A 123 2.20 -1.49 9.85
N TRP A 124 2.90 -1.25 8.75
CA TRP A 124 2.69 -1.87 7.46
C TRP A 124 3.97 -2.53 6.96
N ILE A 125 3.82 -3.60 6.19
CA ILE A 125 4.91 -4.27 5.48
C ILE A 125 4.71 -4.01 4.00
N VAL A 126 5.71 -3.42 3.35
CA VAL A 126 5.72 -3.17 1.91
C VAL A 126 6.54 -4.27 1.25
N LEU A 127 5.89 -5.04 0.39
CA LEU A 127 6.44 -6.19 -0.30
C LEU A 127 6.44 -5.92 -1.81
N SER A 128 7.52 -6.31 -2.48
CA SER A 128 7.61 -6.32 -3.93
C SER A 128 6.90 -7.53 -4.52
N GLY A 129 6.20 -7.38 -5.65
CA GLY A 129 5.64 -8.51 -6.42
C GLY A 129 4.15 -8.38 -6.77
N ASP A 130 3.66 -9.31 -7.59
CA ASP A 130 2.28 -9.33 -8.14
C ASP A 130 1.21 -9.78 -7.14
N GLY A 131 1.63 -10.22 -5.96
CA GLY A 131 0.78 -10.54 -4.82
C GLY A 131 0.12 -11.92 -4.87
N TRP A 132 0.56 -12.84 -5.73
CA TRP A 132 0.08 -14.23 -5.73
C TRP A 132 0.86 -15.14 -4.79
N GLU A 133 2.15 -14.87 -4.57
CA GLU A 133 2.97 -15.65 -3.64
C GLU A 133 2.90 -15.05 -2.23
N PRO A 134 2.51 -15.85 -1.20
CA PRO A 134 2.63 -15.42 0.18
C PRO A 134 4.12 -15.29 0.51
N PRO A 135 4.59 -14.16 1.06
CA PRO A 135 5.97 -14.04 1.48
C PRO A 135 6.21 -14.96 2.66
N ASN A 136 6.90 -16.08 2.43
CA ASN A 136 7.36 -16.96 3.49
C ASN A 136 8.75 -16.50 3.93
N LEU A 137 8.80 -15.38 4.66
CA LEU A 137 10.03 -14.86 5.21
C LEU A 137 10.02 -15.05 6.74
N PRO A 138 11.08 -15.62 7.34
CA PRO A 138 11.17 -15.81 8.79
C PRO A 138 11.27 -14.49 9.56
N ALA A 139 11.58 -13.38 8.88
CA ALA A 139 11.49 -12.02 9.38
C ALA A 139 11.33 -11.05 8.21
N HIS A 140 10.72 -9.90 8.46
CA HIS A 140 10.64 -8.81 7.49
C HIS A 140 11.85 -7.90 7.65
N VAL A 141 12.76 -7.95 6.67
CA VAL A 141 14.03 -7.21 6.68
C VAL A 141 13.99 -6.08 5.66
N GLY A 142 14.29 -4.86 6.09
CA GLY A 142 14.23 -3.70 5.22
C GLY A 142 14.38 -2.36 5.95
N ARG A 143 14.02 -1.28 5.26
CA ARG A 143 14.07 0.08 5.80
C ARG A 143 12.76 0.42 6.51
N LEU A 144 12.84 0.88 7.76
CA LEU A 144 11.71 1.49 8.45
C LEU A 144 11.50 2.91 7.94
N ARG A 145 10.29 3.25 7.49
CA ARG A 145 9.94 4.61 7.04
C ARG A 145 8.62 5.04 7.65
N SER A 146 8.42 6.35 7.79
CA SER A 146 7.06 6.87 7.93
C SER A 146 6.28 6.52 6.67
N LEU A 147 5.05 6.05 6.83
CA LEU A 147 4.17 5.69 5.72
C LEU A 147 3.87 6.93 4.87
N ASP A 148 3.69 8.09 5.49
CA ASP A 148 3.40 9.37 4.82
C ASP A 148 4.55 9.86 3.92
N ASP A 149 5.77 9.40 4.17
CA ASP A 149 6.95 9.75 3.35
C ASP A 149 7.06 8.90 2.07
N LEU A 150 6.15 7.93 1.88
CA LEU A 150 6.14 7.06 0.71
C LEU A 150 5.31 7.67 -0.42
N LYS A 151 5.78 7.52 -1.65
CA LYS A 151 5.16 8.13 -2.85
C LYS A 151 3.70 7.71 -3.10
N PHE A 152 3.29 6.59 -2.52
CA PHE A 152 1.97 6.00 -2.67
C PHE A 152 1.07 6.21 -1.43
N ALA A 153 1.53 6.93 -0.40
CA ALA A 153 0.79 7.08 0.86
C ALA A 153 -0.65 7.54 0.65
N SER A 154 -0.85 8.65 -0.09
CA SER A 154 -2.18 9.21 -0.36
C SER A 154 -3.11 8.23 -1.07
N ALA A 155 -2.60 7.51 -2.08
CA ALA A 155 -3.38 6.54 -2.84
C ALA A 155 -3.84 5.35 -1.96
N ILE A 156 -3.03 4.98 -0.98
CA ILE A 156 -3.34 3.87 -0.08
C ILE A 156 -4.33 4.31 0.99
N THR A 157 -4.17 5.52 1.54
CA THR A 157 -5.15 6.11 2.46
C THR A 157 -6.51 6.22 1.80
N GLU A 158 -6.58 6.80 0.59
CA GLU A 158 -7.82 6.90 -0.19
C GLU A 158 -8.42 5.51 -0.48
N TYR A 159 -7.60 4.53 -0.86
CA TYR A 159 -8.07 3.17 -1.10
C TYR A 159 -8.63 2.52 0.17
N ALA A 160 -7.95 2.67 1.31
CA ALA A 160 -8.37 2.10 2.58
C ALA A 160 -9.72 2.68 3.04
N GLU A 161 -9.94 3.98 2.85
CA GLU A 161 -11.20 4.68 3.17
C GLU A 161 -12.35 4.26 2.24
N THR A 162 -12.09 4.12 0.94
CA THR A 162 -13.11 3.84 -0.07
C THR A 162 -13.44 2.35 -0.23
N HIS A 163 -12.57 1.46 0.24
CA HIS A 163 -12.71 0.00 0.10
C HIS A 163 -12.58 -0.73 1.45
N PRO A 164 -13.48 -0.45 2.42
CA PRO A 164 -13.44 -1.15 3.70
C PRO A 164 -13.59 -2.66 3.47
N ARG A 165 -12.68 -3.43 4.06
CA ARG A 165 -12.69 -4.89 3.98
C ARG A 165 -13.39 -5.45 5.22
N PRO A 166 -14.23 -6.48 5.07
CA PRO A 166 -14.89 -7.07 6.21
C PRO A 166 -13.87 -7.79 7.09
N VAL A 167 -13.98 -7.58 8.40
CA VAL A 167 -13.44 -8.51 9.39
C VAL A 167 -14.55 -9.43 9.84
N PHE A 168 -14.24 -10.70 10.07
CA PHE A 168 -15.25 -11.67 10.49
C PHE A 168 -15.20 -11.87 11.99
N ALA A 169 -16.36 -11.90 12.64
CA ALA A 169 -16.51 -12.16 14.06
C ALA A 169 -17.63 -13.19 14.28
N THR A 170 -17.57 -13.90 15.40
CA THR A 170 -18.65 -14.81 15.81
C THR A 170 -19.81 -14.01 16.40
N ALA A 171 -21.01 -14.61 16.40
CA ALA A 171 -22.20 -14.03 17.05
C ALA A 171 -21.92 -13.64 18.52
N ALA A 172 -21.26 -14.51 19.27
CA ALA A 172 -20.90 -14.25 20.66
C ALA A 172 -19.96 -13.04 20.82
N ALA A 173 -18.96 -12.90 19.94
CA ALA A 173 -18.01 -11.78 19.98
C ALA A 173 -18.70 -10.45 19.63
N VAL A 174 -19.57 -10.44 18.61
CA VAL A 174 -20.38 -9.28 18.24
C VAL A 174 -21.27 -8.85 19.41
N ARG A 175 -21.96 -9.81 20.04
CA ARG A 175 -22.83 -9.57 21.19
C ARG A 175 -22.08 -8.98 22.38
N ALA A 176 -20.93 -9.52 22.73
CA ALA A 176 -20.05 -8.98 23.78
C ALA A 176 -19.59 -7.54 23.45
N GLY A 177 -19.42 -7.22 22.17
CA GLY A 177 -19.02 -5.90 21.71
C GLY A 177 -20.12 -4.85 21.73
N LEU A 178 -21.40 -5.20 21.71
CA LEU A 178 -22.52 -4.23 21.61
C LEU A 178 -22.46 -3.13 22.68
N ALA A 179 -22.03 -3.45 23.90
CA ALA A 179 -21.92 -2.48 24.99
C ALA A 179 -20.68 -1.56 24.88
N THR A 180 -19.61 -2.02 24.25
CA THR A 180 -18.30 -1.31 24.24
C THR A 180 -17.90 -0.79 22.87
N SER A 181 -18.67 -1.13 21.82
CA SER A 181 -18.27 -0.98 20.42
C SER A 181 -16.97 -1.70 20.06
N LYS A 182 -16.45 -2.61 20.89
CA LYS A 182 -15.21 -3.34 20.61
C LYS A 182 -15.49 -4.82 20.39
N VAL A 183 -15.15 -5.32 19.20
CA VAL A 183 -15.36 -6.72 18.83
C VAL A 183 -14.02 -7.40 18.58
N ALA A 184 -13.84 -8.60 19.13
CA ALA A 184 -12.74 -9.48 18.77
C ALA A 184 -13.11 -10.25 17.49
N ALA A 185 -12.36 -10.01 16.41
CA ALA A 185 -12.51 -10.75 15.17
C ALA A 185 -11.91 -12.16 15.29
N VAL A 186 -12.34 -13.08 14.43
CA VAL A 186 -11.80 -14.45 14.32
C VAL A 186 -10.29 -14.45 14.04
N GLY A 187 -9.78 -13.42 13.36
CA GLY A 187 -8.35 -13.21 13.15
C GLY A 187 -7.56 -12.77 14.39
N GLY A 188 -8.18 -12.71 15.58
CA GLY A 188 -7.54 -12.34 16.84
C GLY A 188 -7.33 -10.83 17.06
N GLU A 189 -7.72 -10.00 16.10
CA GLU A 189 -7.66 -8.55 16.23
C GLU A 189 -8.91 -7.98 16.90
N GLN A 190 -8.74 -6.89 17.65
CA GLN A 190 -9.85 -6.12 18.18
C GLN A 190 -10.15 -4.95 17.25
N VAL A 191 -11.41 -4.84 16.82
CA VAL A 191 -11.91 -3.71 16.04
C VAL A 191 -12.87 -2.87 16.86
N THR A 192 -12.83 -1.56 16.65
CA THR A 192 -13.78 -0.62 17.29
C THR A 192 -14.75 -0.14 16.23
N LEU A 193 -16.05 -0.32 16.47
CA LEU A 193 -17.09 0.04 15.52
C LEU A 193 -17.77 1.38 15.81
N LYS A 194 -17.96 2.17 14.77
CA LYS A 194 -18.81 3.37 14.78
C LYS A 194 -20.25 2.96 14.46
N ASP A 195 -21.24 3.66 14.99
CA ASP A 195 -22.66 3.30 14.80
C ASP A 195 -23.11 3.24 13.33
N SER A 196 -22.45 4.01 12.45
CA SER A 196 -22.71 4.03 11.01
C SER A 196 -22.06 2.88 10.24
N GLU A 197 -21.18 2.09 10.86
CA GLU A 197 -20.46 1.02 10.16
C GLU A 197 -21.39 -0.11 9.78
N ARG A 198 -21.15 -0.65 8.58
CA ARG A 198 -22.00 -1.68 7.99
C ARG A 198 -21.65 -3.04 8.59
N VAL A 199 -22.69 -3.76 8.99
CA VAL A 199 -22.61 -5.14 9.48
C VAL A 199 -23.41 -6.02 8.56
N VAL A 200 -22.83 -7.16 8.21
CA VAL A 200 -23.37 -8.13 7.27
C VAL A 200 -23.47 -9.49 7.95
N PHE A 201 -24.59 -10.16 7.71
CA PHE A 201 -24.90 -11.46 8.27
C PHE A 201 -25.22 -12.41 7.12
N ASP A 202 -24.50 -13.52 7.07
CA ASP A 202 -24.89 -14.67 6.25
C ASP A 202 -25.59 -15.67 7.16
N VAL A 203 -26.89 -15.86 6.93
CA VAL A 203 -27.79 -16.62 7.80
C VAL A 203 -28.13 -17.94 7.14
N LEU A 204 -27.85 -19.05 7.81
CA LEU A 204 -28.27 -20.37 7.36
C LEU A 204 -29.79 -20.52 7.53
N ASP A 205 -30.49 -20.86 6.46
CA ASP A 205 -31.90 -21.24 6.51
C ASP A 205 -31.98 -22.73 6.89
N PRO A 206 -32.40 -23.07 8.12
CA PRO A 206 -32.48 -24.47 8.54
C PRO A 206 -33.52 -25.27 7.74
N ASP A 207 -34.47 -24.58 7.12
CA ASP A 207 -35.61 -25.20 6.43
C ASP A 207 -35.48 -25.11 4.90
N SER A 208 -34.31 -24.71 4.40
CA SER A 208 -34.01 -24.68 2.96
C SER A 208 -32.65 -25.32 2.64
N ALA A 209 -32.64 -26.14 1.58
CA ALA A 209 -31.43 -26.78 1.08
C ALA A 209 -31.37 -26.68 -0.44
N GLN A 210 -30.16 -26.51 -0.97
CA GLN A 210 -29.89 -26.57 -2.39
C GLN A 210 -29.28 -27.93 -2.74
N VAL A 211 -29.96 -28.69 -3.59
CA VAL A 211 -29.43 -29.93 -4.16
C VAL A 211 -28.79 -29.63 -5.49
N VAL A 212 -27.48 -29.76 -5.54
CA VAL A 212 -26.69 -29.68 -6.77
C VAL A 212 -26.52 -31.09 -7.32
N VAL A 213 -26.99 -31.32 -8.53
CA VAL A 213 -26.94 -32.63 -9.20
C VAL A 213 -26.05 -32.56 -10.43
N SER A 214 -25.33 -33.64 -10.72
CA SER A 214 -24.51 -33.77 -11.93
C SER A 214 -25.21 -34.62 -12.98
N LEU A 215 -25.28 -34.12 -14.22
CA LEU A 215 -25.87 -34.87 -15.34
C LEU A 215 -25.06 -36.14 -15.65
N ASN A 216 -25.75 -37.24 -15.95
CA ASN A 216 -25.15 -38.52 -16.32
C ASN A 216 -26.09 -39.33 -17.24
N ASP A 217 -25.62 -40.46 -17.76
CA ASP A 217 -26.38 -41.27 -18.73
C ASP A 217 -27.74 -41.78 -18.17
N ARG A 218 -27.86 -41.98 -16.85
CA ARG A 218 -29.11 -42.40 -16.19
C ARG A 218 -30.06 -41.21 -15.98
N LEU A 219 -29.53 -40.04 -15.67
CA LEU A 219 -30.26 -38.81 -15.34
C LEU A 219 -29.70 -37.65 -16.19
N PRO A 220 -30.07 -37.59 -17.48
CA PRO A 220 -29.40 -36.72 -18.45
C PRO A 220 -29.87 -35.26 -18.42
N ASP A 221 -31.02 -34.98 -17.80
CA ASP A 221 -31.64 -33.66 -17.83
C ASP A 221 -32.40 -33.30 -16.54
N ALA A 222 -32.92 -32.07 -16.49
CA ALA A 222 -33.67 -31.53 -15.35
C ALA A 222 -34.95 -32.33 -15.05
N ALA A 223 -35.64 -32.85 -16.07
CA ALA A 223 -36.90 -33.56 -15.91
C ALA A 223 -36.66 -34.93 -15.28
N ALA A 224 -35.62 -35.65 -15.73
CA ALA A 224 -35.18 -36.91 -15.15
C ALA A 224 -34.79 -36.74 -13.68
N TRP A 225 -34.02 -35.69 -13.36
CA TRP A 225 -33.67 -35.36 -11.98
C TRP A 225 -34.88 -34.98 -11.12
N LYS A 226 -35.81 -34.17 -11.64
CA LYS A 226 -37.04 -33.81 -10.92
C LYS A 226 -37.90 -35.04 -10.61
N ALA A 227 -38.02 -35.98 -11.55
CA ALA A 227 -38.72 -37.24 -11.34
C ALA A 227 -38.01 -38.13 -10.30
N ALA A 228 -36.68 -38.23 -10.35
CA ALA A 228 -35.90 -38.99 -9.37
C ALA A 228 -36.00 -38.39 -7.95
N LEU A 229 -35.93 -37.07 -7.81
CA LEU A 229 -36.15 -36.38 -6.54
C LEU A 229 -37.58 -36.62 -6.01
N ALA A 230 -38.59 -36.52 -6.86
CA ALA A 230 -39.97 -36.79 -6.49
C ALA A 230 -40.17 -38.24 -6.01
N ALA A 231 -39.53 -39.21 -6.67
CA ALA A 231 -39.53 -40.62 -6.24
C ALA A 231 -38.86 -40.82 -4.87
N ALA A 232 -37.86 -39.99 -4.54
CA ALA A 232 -37.25 -39.93 -3.21
C ALA A 232 -38.08 -39.14 -2.17
N GLY A 233 -39.30 -38.69 -2.54
CA GLY A 233 -40.16 -37.89 -1.68
C GLY A 233 -39.60 -36.48 -1.43
N LEU A 234 -38.91 -35.91 -2.41
CA LEU A 234 -38.37 -34.56 -2.40
C LEU A 234 -39.00 -33.74 -3.53
N THR A 235 -39.66 -32.64 -3.17
CA THR A 235 -40.33 -31.75 -4.14
C THR A 235 -39.61 -30.42 -4.18
N PRO A 236 -38.94 -30.07 -5.30
CA PRO A 236 -38.32 -28.75 -5.49
C PRO A 236 -39.31 -27.61 -5.26
N SER A 237 -38.88 -26.55 -4.58
CA SER A 237 -39.69 -25.36 -4.28
C SER A 237 -39.87 -24.46 -5.50
N ALA A 238 -38.89 -24.43 -6.40
CA ALA A 238 -38.95 -23.70 -7.66
C ALA A 238 -39.41 -24.61 -8.81
N GLU A 239 -40.24 -24.06 -9.70
CA GLU A 239 -40.75 -24.80 -10.86
C GLU A 239 -39.65 -25.08 -11.89
N THR A 240 -38.73 -24.12 -12.05
CA THR A 240 -37.57 -24.17 -12.96
C THR A 240 -36.27 -24.21 -12.16
N PRO A 241 -35.44 -25.24 -12.31
CA PRO A 241 -34.15 -25.31 -11.64
C PRO A 241 -33.10 -24.43 -12.31
N LEU A 242 -32.06 -24.05 -11.56
CA LEU A 242 -30.92 -23.33 -12.12
C LEU A 242 -29.99 -24.32 -12.84
N VAL A 243 -29.69 -24.08 -14.11
CA VAL A 243 -28.84 -24.96 -14.93
C VAL A 243 -27.52 -24.27 -15.22
N GLU A 244 -26.41 -24.88 -14.80
CA GLU A 244 -25.05 -24.38 -15.00
C GLU A 244 -24.18 -25.47 -15.65
N SER A 245 -23.94 -25.35 -16.96
CA SER A 245 -23.12 -26.28 -17.76
C SER A 245 -23.53 -27.76 -17.64
N ARG A 246 -22.99 -28.47 -16.64
CA ARG A 246 -23.25 -29.91 -16.37
C ARG A 246 -23.91 -30.17 -15.02
N GLN A 247 -24.31 -29.11 -14.33
CA GLN A 247 -24.96 -29.19 -13.03
C GLN A 247 -26.33 -28.54 -13.08
N ILE A 248 -27.24 -29.10 -12.30
CA ILE A 248 -28.58 -28.53 -12.08
C ILE A 248 -28.74 -28.32 -10.59
N ARG A 249 -29.34 -27.20 -10.19
CA ARG A 249 -29.59 -26.87 -8.79
C ARG A 249 -31.09 -26.82 -8.53
N PHE A 250 -31.54 -27.57 -7.54
CA PHE A 250 -32.90 -27.57 -7.04
C PHE A 250 -32.90 -27.01 -5.62
N GLU A 251 -33.73 -26.02 -5.35
CA GLU A 251 -34.01 -25.60 -3.98
C GLU A 251 -35.14 -26.46 -3.41
N LEU A 252 -35.00 -26.88 -2.16
CA LEU A 252 -35.98 -27.69 -1.43
C LEU A 252 -36.31 -26.98 -0.12
N LYS A 253 -37.61 -26.88 0.20
CA LYS A 253 -38.09 -26.31 1.47
C LYS A 253 -38.74 -27.40 2.33
N LEU A 254 -38.16 -27.68 3.47
CA LEU A 254 -38.63 -28.67 4.44
C LEU A 254 -37.91 -28.48 5.79
N PRO A 255 -38.54 -28.85 6.92
CA PRO A 255 -37.90 -28.73 8.23
C PRO A 255 -36.56 -29.46 8.30
N ASN A 256 -35.53 -28.80 8.83
CA ASN A 256 -34.17 -29.37 8.96
C ASN A 256 -33.68 -29.93 7.61
N ALA A 257 -33.67 -29.07 6.60
CA ALA A 257 -33.60 -29.45 5.19
C ALA A 257 -32.35 -30.24 4.85
N VAL A 258 -31.16 -29.76 5.22
CA VAL A 258 -29.89 -30.39 4.82
C VAL A 258 -29.81 -31.85 5.29
N PRO A 259 -29.92 -32.19 6.59
CA PRO A 259 -29.85 -33.59 7.02
C PRO A 259 -30.96 -34.47 6.43
N THR A 260 -32.19 -33.92 6.33
CA THR A 260 -33.35 -34.66 5.84
C THR A 260 -33.20 -35.00 4.36
N VAL A 261 -32.76 -34.03 3.54
CA VAL A 261 -32.51 -34.20 2.11
C VAL A 261 -31.36 -35.17 1.90
N THR A 262 -30.23 -35.00 2.59
CA THR A 262 -29.08 -35.92 2.47
C THR A 262 -29.49 -37.36 2.75
N THR A 263 -30.26 -37.59 3.82
CA THR A 263 -30.74 -38.94 4.18
C THR A 263 -31.63 -39.54 3.09
N LYS A 264 -32.57 -38.75 2.54
CA LYS A 264 -33.47 -39.20 1.47
C LYS A 264 -32.73 -39.49 0.17
N LEU A 265 -31.76 -38.66 -0.21
CA LEU A 265 -30.94 -38.87 -1.42
C LEU A 265 -30.07 -40.11 -1.31
N GLN A 266 -29.50 -40.37 -0.11
CA GLN A 266 -28.73 -41.58 0.17
C GLN A 266 -29.60 -42.84 0.10
N ALA A 267 -30.79 -42.82 0.72
CA ALA A 267 -31.73 -43.94 0.68
C ALA A 267 -32.23 -44.24 -0.75
N ALA A 268 -32.29 -43.22 -1.61
CA ALA A 268 -32.65 -43.35 -3.02
C ALA A 268 -31.46 -43.63 -3.96
N GLU A 269 -30.25 -43.84 -3.42
CA GLU A 269 -29.03 -44.11 -4.19
C GLU A 269 -28.75 -43.06 -5.29
N LEU A 270 -29.00 -41.79 -4.97
CA LEU A 270 -28.73 -40.66 -5.86
C LEU A 270 -27.31 -40.12 -5.61
N PHE A 271 -26.28 -40.93 -5.85
CA PHE A 271 -24.89 -40.58 -5.50
C PHE A 271 -24.25 -39.43 -6.30
N GLY A 272 -24.93 -38.94 -7.35
CA GLY A 272 -24.51 -37.78 -8.16
C GLY A 272 -24.94 -36.43 -7.59
N THR A 273 -25.33 -36.36 -6.32
CA THR A 273 -25.88 -35.16 -5.67
C THR A 273 -25.01 -34.64 -4.54
N ARG A 274 -24.94 -33.32 -4.42
CA ARG A 274 -24.43 -32.59 -3.24
C ARG A 274 -25.57 -31.77 -2.65
N VAL A 275 -25.65 -31.69 -1.33
CA VAL A 275 -26.63 -30.87 -0.61
C VAL A 275 -25.88 -29.74 0.06
N ASP A 276 -26.17 -28.51 -0.35
CA ASP A 276 -25.61 -27.29 0.23
C ASP A 276 -26.71 -26.59 1.05
N PRO A 277 -26.38 -25.98 2.20
CA PRO A 277 -27.32 -25.13 2.91
C PRO A 277 -27.65 -23.88 2.09
N VAL A 278 -28.85 -23.34 2.25
CA VAL A 278 -29.21 -22.04 1.69
C VAL A 278 -28.85 -20.94 2.68
N THR A 279 -28.13 -19.92 2.21
CA THR A 279 -27.73 -18.75 3.00
C THR A 279 -28.49 -17.52 2.54
N HIS A 280 -29.10 -16.79 3.47
CA HIS A 280 -29.68 -15.48 3.23
C HIS A 280 -28.73 -14.38 3.68
N HIS A 281 -28.56 -13.38 2.83
CA HIS A 281 -27.69 -12.24 3.11
C HIS A 281 -28.49 -11.09 3.70
N HIS A 282 -28.10 -10.66 4.90
CA HIS A 282 -28.70 -9.51 5.57
C HIS A 282 -27.64 -8.46 5.86
N GLN A 283 -28.04 -7.19 5.82
CA GLN A 283 -27.18 -6.06 6.14
C GLN A 283 -27.89 -5.06 7.05
N THR A 284 -27.11 -4.42 7.91
CA THR A 284 -27.56 -3.37 8.84
C THR A 284 -26.37 -2.50 9.25
N THR A 285 -26.56 -1.62 10.22
CA THR A 285 -25.49 -0.84 10.84
C THR A 285 -25.22 -1.29 12.27
N TRP A 286 -24.02 -1.01 12.78
CA TRP A 286 -23.66 -1.31 14.17
C TRP A 286 -24.64 -0.69 15.17
N GLY A 287 -25.03 0.57 14.96
CA GLY A 287 -25.97 1.28 15.83
C GLY A 287 -27.34 0.61 15.89
N ALA A 288 -27.83 0.08 14.76
CA ALA A 288 -29.11 -0.62 14.70
C ALA A 288 -29.12 -1.98 15.43
N LEU A 289 -27.95 -2.54 15.73
CA LEU A 289 -27.84 -3.81 16.46
C LEU A 289 -27.93 -3.64 17.98
N ARG A 290 -27.82 -2.43 18.52
CA ARG A 290 -27.77 -2.19 19.98
C ARG A 290 -29.01 -2.68 20.73
N ASP A 291 -30.16 -2.64 20.06
CA ASP A 291 -31.45 -3.10 20.61
C ASP A 291 -31.71 -4.60 20.37
N SER A 292 -30.71 -5.35 19.92
CA SER A 292 -30.83 -6.79 19.71
C SER A 292 -31.07 -7.54 21.03
N ALA A 293 -32.09 -8.39 21.05
CA ALA A 293 -32.41 -9.21 22.20
C ALA A 293 -31.32 -10.28 22.46
N PRO A 294 -31.23 -10.84 23.68
CA PRO A 294 -30.30 -11.94 23.98
C PRO A 294 -30.49 -13.19 23.11
N THR A 295 -31.68 -13.38 22.54
CA THR A 295 -32.06 -14.56 21.74
C THR A 295 -31.64 -14.48 20.26
N GLY A 296 -31.22 -13.32 19.77
CA GLY A 296 -30.83 -13.15 18.36
C GLY A 296 -30.55 -11.70 17.99
N PHE A 297 -30.12 -11.46 16.75
CA PHE A 297 -29.89 -10.11 16.21
C PHE A 297 -31.15 -9.57 15.54
N SER A 298 -31.53 -8.34 15.85
CA SER A 298 -32.66 -7.68 15.21
C SER A 298 -32.21 -6.99 13.92
N ILE A 299 -32.69 -7.48 12.78
CA ILE A 299 -32.34 -6.95 11.46
C ILE A 299 -33.60 -6.75 10.64
N ALA A 300 -33.88 -5.49 10.28
CA ALA A 300 -35.06 -5.11 9.48
C ALA A 300 -36.40 -5.67 10.03
N GLY A 301 -36.52 -5.78 11.36
CA GLY A 301 -37.72 -6.30 12.04
C GLY A 301 -37.76 -7.82 12.21
N THR A 302 -36.77 -8.56 11.73
CA THR A 302 -36.61 -10.01 11.94
C THR A 302 -35.57 -10.27 13.01
N THR A 303 -35.85 -11.19 13.93
CA THR A 303 -34.84 -11.67 14.90
C THR A 303 -34.15 -12.91 14.32
N ILE A 304 -32.86 -12.81 14.08
CA ILE A 304 -32.02 -13.92 13.60
C ILE A 304 -31.35 -14.59 14.80
N PRO A 305 -31.64 -15.87 15.11
CA PRO A 305 -30.99 -16.59 16.19
C PRO A 305 -29.48 -16.76 15.97
N ASP A 306 -28.71 -16.68 17.05
CA ASP A 306 -27.24 -16.84 16.99
C ASP A 306 -26.82 -18.19 16.38
N ALA A 307 -27.61 -19.24 16.58
CA ALA A 307 -27.34 -20.57 16.04
C ALA A 307 -27.44 -20.68 14.51
N GLN A 308 -28.07 -19.70 13.84
CA GLN A 308 -28.15 -19.65 12.37
C GLN A 308 -26.99 -18.85 11.75
N LEU A 309 -26.12 -18.27 12.58
CA LEU A 309 -25.01 -17.44 12.14
C LEU A 309 -23.70 -18.19 12.28
N ASP A 310 -22.99 -18.35 11.17
CA ASP A 310 -21.62 -18.87 11.19
C ASP A 310 -20.63 -17.73 11.47
N LEU A 311 -20.58 -16.75 10.57
CA LEU A 311 -19.73 -15.56 10.68
C LEU A 311 -20.51 -14.29 10.38
N ILE A 312 -20.17 -13.21 11.10
CA ILE A 312 -20.70 -11.87 10.89
C ILE A 312 -19.58 -11.02 10.28
N GLY A 313 -19.84 -10.45 9.10
CA GLY A 313 -18.94 -9.53 8.43
C GLY A 313 -19.08 -8.11 8.96
N LEU A 314 -18.02 -7.57 9.53
CA LEU A 314 -17.96 -6.21 10.06
C LEU A 314 -17.14 -5.34 9.09
N TYR A 315 -17.78 -4.41 8.38
CA TYR A 315 -17.10 -3.49 7.48
C TYR A 315 -16.63 -2.26 8.24
N VAL A 316 -15.48 -2.43 8.90
CA VAL A 316 -14.84 -1.38 9.71
C VAL A 316 -13.99 -0.49 8.80
N SER A 317 -14.15 0.83 8.94
CA SER A 317 -13.22 1.75 8.27
C SER A 317 -11.87 1.64 8.96
N ARG A 318 -10.85 1.18 8.24
CA ARG A 318 -9.47 1.18 8.73
C ARG A 318 -8.79 2.42 8.24
N ASP A 319 -9.04 3.50 8.97
CA ASP A 319 -8.28 4.72 8.79
C ASP A 319 -6.80 4.38 9.04
N ILE A 320 -5.92 4.86 8.18
CA ILE A 320 -4.47 4.77 8.40
C ILE A 320 -4.13 5.87 9.39
N PRO A 321 -3.76 5.54 10.64
CA PRO A 321 -3.51 6.56 11.64
C PRO A 321 -2.28 7.41 11.28
N ASP A 322 -2.33 8.68 11.64
CA ASP A 322 -1.19 9.59 11.50
C ASP A 322 0.07 8.99 12.15
N GLY A 323 1.20 9.15 11.48
CA GLY A 323 2.48 8.60 11.97
C GLY A 323 2.56 7.07 11.89
N ALA A 324 1.75 6.43 11.04
CA ALA A 324 1.94 5.02 10.71
C ALA A 324 3.33 4.78 10.09
N TYR A 325 3.90 3.62 10.38
CA TYR A 325 5.17 3.17 9.85
C TYR A 325 5.00 2.13 8.76
N ALA A 326 6.00 2.05 7.88
CA ALA A 326 6.12 1.03 6.85
C ALA A 326 7.53 0.43 6.86
N VAL A 327 7.62 -0.89 6.84
CA VAL A 327 8.87 -1.61 6.58
C VAL A 327 8.95 -1.92 5.09
N VAL A 328 9.86 -1.24 4.38
CA VAL A 328 10.10 -1.47 2.97
C VAL A 328 11.04 -2.65 2.81
N VAL A 329 10.45 -3.83 2.60
CA VAL A 329 11.19 -5.10 2.56
C VAL A 329 12.10 -5.14 1.34
N GLY A 330 13.34 -5.57 1.55
CA GLY A 330 14.33 -5.74 0.49
C GLY A 330 15.21 -4.52 0.22
N GLU A 331 14.88 -3.32 0.73
CA GLU A 331 15.82 -2.19 0.69
C GLU A 331 17.02 -2.49 1.60
N GLN A 332 18.24 -2.39 1.05
CA GLN A 332 19.49 -2.56 1.79
C GLN A 332 20.35 -1.29 1.73
N PRO A 333 21.13 -0.97 2.77
CA PRO A 333 22.01 0.21 2.77
C PRO A 333 22.95 0.27 1.56
N LYS A 334 23.47 -0.89 1.13
CA LYS A 334 24.38 -1.02 -0.02
C LYS A 334 23.76 -0.61 -1.35
N ASP A 335 22.43 -0.69 -1.49
CA ASP A 335 21.72 -0.30 -2.71
C ASP A 335 21.80 1.23 -2.92
N PHE A 336 22.12 1.98 -1.87
CA PHE A 336 22.22 3.43 -1.85
C PHE A 336 23.67 3.94 -1.90
N TRP A 337 24.62 3.13 -2.38
CA TRP A 337 26.05 3.49 -2.49
C TRP A 337 26.31 4.82 -3.20
N TYR A 338 25.43 5.20 -4.15
CA TYR A 338 25.54 6.42 -4.94
C TYR A 338 25.13 7.70 -4.18
N ILE A 339 24.45 7.59 -3.03
CA ILE A 339 23.96 8.76 -2.29
C ILE A 339 25.13 9.57 -1.71
N LEU A 340 26.18 8.91 -1.23
CA LEU A 340 27.35 9.58 -0.68
C LEU A 340 28.09 10.45 -1.73
N PRO A 341 28.50 9.94 -2.91
CA PRO A 341 29.15 10.77 -3.91
C PRO A 341 28.26 11.91 -4.43
N ILE A 342 26.94 11.69 -4.57
CA ILE A 342 25.99 12.75 -4.94
C ILE A 342 25.96 13.85 -3.88
N THR A 343 25.86 13.47 -2.59
CA THR A 343 25.86 14.40 -1.46
C THR A 343 27.14 15.24 -1.44
N ILE A 344 28.31 14.61 -1.63
CA ILE A 344 29.60 15.32 -1.70
C ILE A 344 29.62 16.30 -2.87
N GLY A 345 29.20 15.86 -4.06
CA GLY A 345 29.11 16.73 -5.24
C GLY A 345 28.20 17.94 -5.01
N LEU A 346 26.99 17.73 -4.48
CA LEU A 346 26.06 18.81 -4.14
C LEU A 346 26.62 19.78 -3.10
N ALA A 347 27.32 19.27 -2.08
CA ALA A 347 27.95 20.10 -1.06
C ALA A 347 29.07 20.98 -1.67
N LEU A 348 29.93 20.40 -2.52
CA LEU A 348 31.00 21.16 -3.19
C LEU A 348 30.45 22.25 -4.12
N ILE A 349 29.44 21.91 -4.93
CA ILE A 349 28.76 22.88 -5.79
C ILE A 349 28.12 23.98 -4.95
N GLY A 350 27.38 23.61 -3.91
CA GLY A 350 26.75 24.54 -2.97
C GLY A 350 27.77 25.50 -2.34
N LEU A 351 28.93 25.00 -1.91
CA LEU A 351 30.01 25.81 -1.34
C LEU A 351 30.59 26.81 -2.36
N VAL A 352 30.83 26.37 -3.60
CA VAL A 352 31.34 27.25 -4.67
C VAL A 352 30.35 28.38 -4.97
N PHE A 353 29.05 28.06 -5.03
CA PHE A 353 28.02 29.06 -5.31
C PHE A 353 27.71 29.96 -4.11
N ALA A 354 27.80 29.46 -2.88
CA ALA A 354 27.72 30.28 -1.67
C ALA A 354 28.88 31.28 -1.60
N TRP A 355 30.10 30.84 -1.95
CA TRP A 355 31.25 31.73 -2.07
C TRP A 355 31.07 32.77 -3.18
N ALA A 356 30.59 32.36 -4.36
CA ALA A 356 30.30 33.26 -5.47
C ALA A 356 29.23 34.30 -5.09
N LEU A 357 28.19 33.88 -4.35
CA LEU A 357 27.15 34.75 -3.82
C LEU A 357 27.73 35.80 -2.88
N ALA A 358 28.54 35.39 -1.90
CA ALA A 358 29.19 36.32 -0.97
C ALA A 358 30.04 37.37 -1.71
N ARG A 359 30.78 36.94 -2.75
CA ARG A 359 31.56 37.85 -3.59
C ARG A 359 30.69 38.79 -4.43
N ALA A 360 29.59 38.30 -4.99
CA ALA A 360 28.67 39.08 -5.79
C ALA A 360 27.93 40.12 -4.94
N VAL A 361 27.46 39.74 -3.74
CA VAL A 361 26.87 40.66 -2.76
C VAL A 361 27.86 41.78 -2.37
N ARG A 362 29.11 41.42 -2.04
CA ARG A 362 30.13 42.43 -1.72
C ARG A 362 30.40 43.38 -2.89
N ARG A 363 30.39 42.88 -4.13
CA ARG A 363 30.61 43.69 -5.34
C ARG A 363 29.41 44.59 -5.66
N ASP A 364 28.21 44.02 -5.68
CA ASP A 364 27.04 44.65 -6.28
C ASP A 364 26.20 45.43 -5.27
N LEU A 365 26.25 45.07 -3.98
CA LEU A 365 25.44 45.70 -2.92
C LEU A 365 26.27 46.55 -1.94
N MET A 366 27.57 46.29 -1.80
CA MET A 366 28.44 47.03 -0.85
C MET A 366 29.48 47.94 -1.51
N SER A 367 29.63 47.95 -2.84
CA SER A 367 30.51 48.93 -3.47
C SER A 367 29.87 50.32 -3.33
N PRO A 368 30.61 51.34 -2.83
CA PRO A 368 30.08 52.69 -2.77
C PRO A 368 29.70 53.11 -4.18
N ARG A 369 28.44 53.53 -4.37
CA ARG A 369 28.06 54.23 -5.59
C ARG A 369 28.98 55.43 -5.70
N ALA A 370 29.89 55.43 -6.67
CA ALA A 370 30.59 56.64 -7.06
C ALA A 370 29.50 57.61 -7.54
N SER A 371 29.17 58.58 -6.69
CA SER A 371 28.38 59.75 -7.02
C SER A 371 29.13 60.64 -7.98
#